data_AF-A0A937NJK9-F1
#
_entry.id   AF-A0A937NJK9-F1
#
_cell.length_a   1.000
_cell.length_b   1.000
_cell.length_c   1.000
_cell.angle_alpha   90.00
_cell.angle_beta   90.00
_cell.angle_gamma   90.00
#
_symmetry.space_group_name_H-M   'P 1'
#
loop_
_entity.id
_entity.type
_entity.pdbx_description
1 polymer ?
#
loop_
_entity_poly.entity_id
_entity_poly.type
_entity_poly.pdbx_seq_one_letter_code
_entity_poly.pdbx_strand_id
1 'polypeptide(L)'
;MTAESLYDYFDQCISHLPPQARLALVLDPPGLLGLGEAVEVEGRRWIVFRYDGNDLVFRKIYGRHGPDSPCLVWITRPPGRLPSTWLRAGSATRPALDLSYLTDVVRRTDSILDLSLLGVLKTLKPREAWPPEAVARFEPLLAAHLGMVMEAHAGLRRTLGSAVPLDTHCLRALVLHALHPAIPVDDLTFRNPDPRQVLTRYLYGFITDYLAEIFTRLRRHNYQTHVAAHVDFGGMTGRNQDAVKKTTAGLLKLVFPHRTADDLQGDELGTCLTLATECRQRVLDQLAAMLPEEFGGVRVKVEIGERGEARQRLPQSTTGV
;
A
#
# COMPACT_ATOMS: atom_id res chain seq x y z
N MET A 1 4.42 -12.87 28.72
CA MET A 1 4.58 -13.57 27.43
C MET A 1 4.37 -12.54 26.33
N THR A 2 5.45 -12.08 25.72
CA THR A 2 5.43 -11.20 24.53
C THR A 2 5.87 -12.06 23.36
N ALA A 3 4.91 -12.73 22.71
CA ALA A 3 5.17 -13.50 21.51
C ALA A 3 5.08 -12.56 20.30
N GLU A 4 6.13 -12.47 19.50
CA GLU A 4 6.18 -11.60 18.31
C GLU A 4 5.29 -12.14 17.18
N SER A 5 5.24 -13.45 17.04
CA SER A 5 4.41 -14.16 16.07
C SER A 5 3.62 -15.31 16.71
N LEU A 6 2.70 -15.90 15.94
CA LEU A 6 2.00 -17.14 16.32
C LEU A 6 2.97 -18.30 16.53
N TYR A 7 4.07 -18.35 15.77
CA TYR A 7 5.10 -19.38 15.94
C TYR A 7 5.84 -19.20 17.26
N ASP A 8 6.18 -17.96 17.65
CA ASP A 8 6.82 -17.70 18.95
C ASP A 8 5.86 -18.02 20.12
N TYR A 9 4.57 -17.78 19.92
CA TYR A 9 3.55 -18.18 20.89
C TYR A 9 3.47 -19.71 21.01
N PHE A 10 3.52 -20.42 19.89
CA PHE A 10 3.63 -21.89 19.86
C PHE A 10 4.88 -22.38 20.60
N ASP A 11 6.05 -21.82 20.31
CA ASP A 11 7.32 -22.18 20.93
C ASP A 11 7.25 -22.01 22.45
N GLN A 12 6.71 -20.87 22.91
CA GLN A 12 6.43 -20.63 24.32
C GLN A 12 5.48 -21.69 24.90
N CYS A 13 4.37 -22.02 24.23
CA CYS A 13 3.46 -23.06 24.72
C CYS A 13 4.14 -24.42 24.87
N ILE A 14 5.03 -24.79 23.94
CA ILE A 14 5.77 -26.06 23.99
C ILE A 14 6.80 -26.06 25.12
N SER A 15 7.54 -24.97 25.32
CA SER A 15 8.48 -24.81 26.44
C SER A 15 7.83 -25.01 27.81
N HIS A 16 6.58 -24.58 27.98
CA HIS A 16 5.85 -24.73 29.24
C HIS A 16 5.23 -26.12 29.45
N LEU A 17 5.38 -27.05 28.49
CA LEU A 17 4.87 -28.41 28.68
C LEU A 17 5.67 -29.16 29.77
N PRO A 18 4.99 -30.00 30.59
CA PRO A 18 5.67 -30.79 31.61
C PRO A 18 6.84 -31.62 31.04
N PRO A 19 7.92 -31.85 31.81
CA PRO A 19 9.07 -32.63 31.35
C PRO A 19 8.77 -34.04 30.84
N GLN A 20 7.70 -34.62 31.37
CA GLN A 20 7.21 -35.96 31.06
C GLN A 20 6.21 -36.00 29.90
N ALA A 21 5.82 -34.86 29.33
CA ALA A 21 4.88 -34.81 28.22
C ALA A 21 5.50 -35.48 26.98
N ARG A 22 4.76 -36.42 26.39
CA ARG A 22 5.18 -37.18 25.20
C ARG A 22 4.25 -36.96 24.02
N LEU A 23 3.02 -36.51 24.25
CA LEU A 23 2.05 -36.27 23.19
C LEU A 23 1.30 -34.95 23.46
N ALA A 24 1.38 -34.02 22.51
CA ALA A 24 0.54 -32.83 22.51
C ALA A 24 -0.26 -32.72 21.19
N LEU A 25 -1.54 -32.33 21.31
CA LEU A 25 -2.35 -31.94 20.16
C LEU A 25 -2.15 -30.46 19.89
N VAL A 26 -1.96 -30.12 18.62
CA VAL A 26 -1.78 -28.74 18.17
C VAL A 26 -2.91 -28.42 17.20
N LEU A 27 -3.85 -27.57 17.61
CA LEU A 27 -4.97 -27.14 16.77
C LEU A 27 -4.57 -25.86 16.03
N ASP A 28 -4.24 -25.97 14.75
CA ASP A 28 -3.97 -24.83 13.87
C ASP A 28 -4.75 -25.04 12.55
N PRO A 29 -6.06 -24.76 12.56
CA PRO A 29 -6.92 -25.04 11.42
C PRO A 29 -6.46 -24.42 10.08
N PRO A 30 -5.96 -23.17 10.00
CA PRO A 30 -5.44 -22.63 8.75
C PRO A 30 -4.04 -23.16 8.36
N GLY A 31 -3.33 -23.83 9.28
CA GLY A 31 -1.97 -24.34 9.02
C GLY A 31 -0.92 -23.23 8.97
N LEU A 32 -1.11 -22.14 9.73
CA LEU A 32 -0.24 -20.97 9.69
C LEU A 32 1.14 -21.21 10.34
N LEU A 33 1.25 -22.22 11.20
CA LEU A 33 2.53 -22.55 11.85
C LEU A 33 3.55 -23.13 10.88
N GLY A 34 3.09 -23.75 9.77
CA GLY A 34 3.98 -24.33 8.77
C GLY A 34 4.96 -25.35 9.35
N LEU A 35 4.53 -26.16 10.32
CA LEU A 35 5.42 -27.11 11.01
C LEU A 35 6.01 -28.12 10.01
N GLY A 36 7.31 -28.36 10.12
CA GLY A 36 8.02 -29.40 9.38
C GLY A 36 7.80 -30.80 9.97
N GLU A 37 8.66 -31.76 9.63
CA GLU A 37 8.59 -33.14 10.16
C GLU A 37 8.99 -33.25 11.64
N ALA A 38 9.79 -32.30 12.13
CA ALA A 38 10.18 -32.21 13.53
C ALA A 38 10.37 -30.75 13.95
N VAL A 39 10.16 -30.48 15.23
CA VAL A 39 10.42 -29.19 15.88
C VAL A 39 11.34 -29.44 17.06
N GLU A 40 12.34 -28.58 17.25
CA GLU A 40 13.20 -28.59 18.42
C GLU A 40 12.93 -27.36 19.28
N VAL A 41 12.49 -27.59 20.51
CA VAL A 41 12.20 -26.53 21.50
C VAL A 41 12.92 -26.87 22.78
N GLU A 42 13.74 -25.95 23.29
CA GLU A 42 14.55 -26.12 24.52
C GLU A 42 15.35 -27.45 24.57
N GLY A 43 15.92 -27.85 23.43
CA GLY A 43 16.69 -29.09 23.32
C GLY A 43 15.86 -30.37 23.31
N ARG A 44 14.52 -30.28 23.28
CA ARG A 44 13.61 -31.41 23.07
C ARG A 44 13.16 -31.45 21.63
N ARG A 45 13.44 -32.57 20.97
CA ARG A 45 12.95 -32.84 19.61
C ARG A 45 11.58 -33.50 19.65
N TRP A 46 10.62 -32.87 18.99
CA TRP A 46 9.26 -33.33 18.82
C TRP A 46 9.03 -33.76 17.37
N ILE A 47 8.58 -34.99 17.16
CA ILE A 47 8.19 -35.47 15.82
C ILE A 47 6.78 -34.99 15.50
N VAL A 48 6.58 -34.36 14.36
CA VAL A 48 5.29 -33.77 13.99
C VAL A 48 4.54 -34.69 13.03
N PHE A 49 3.30 -35.01 13.38
CA PHE A 49 2.36 -35.74 12.53
C PHE A 49 1.20 -34.83 12.17
N ARG A 50 1.12 -34.45 10.89
CA ARG A 50 0.01 -33.64 10.39
C ARG A 50 -1.25 -34.50 10.21
N TYR A 51 -2.37 -34.03 10.74
CA TYR A 51 -3.70 -34.55 10.48
C TYR A 51 -4.54 -33.49 9.80
N ASP A 52 -5.10 -33.81 8.63
CA ASP A 52 -5.92 -32.92 7.82
C ASP A 52 -7.30 -33.48 7.50
N GLY A 53 -7.71 -34.54 8.21
CA GLY A 53 -8.95 -35.29 7.98
C GLY A 53 -8.76 -36.54 7.13
N ASN A 54 -7.55 -36.81 6.63
CA ASN A 54 -7.24 -38.06 5.96
C ASN A 54 -6.75 -39.13 6.95
N ASP A 55 -7.69 -39.87 7.54
CA ASP A 55 -7.41 -40.91 8.53
C ASP A 55 -6.45 -41.98 8.04
N LEU A 56 -6.61 -42.43 6.79
CA LEU A 56 -5.80 -43.51 6.24
C LEU A 56 -4.32 -43.10 6.12
N VAL A 57 -4.08 -41.89 5.60
CA VAL A 57 -2.72 -41.35 5.49
C VAL A 57 -2.12 -41.12 6.88
N PHE A 58 -2.87 -40.50 7.79
CA PHE A 58 -2.42 -40.27 9.15
C PHE A 58 -2.04 -41.59 9.86
N ARG A 59 -2.90 -42.61 9.80
CA ARG A 59 -2.64 -43.90 10.46
C ARG A 59 -1.51 -44.69 9.83
N LYS A 60 -1.24 -44.51 8.54
CA LYS A 60 -0.07 -45.13 7.89
C LYS A 60 1.25 -44.60 8.45
N ILE A 61 1.28 -43.33 8.85
CA ILE A 61 2.50 -42.65 9.33
C ILE A 61 2.59 -42.70 10.87
N TYR A 62 1.50 -42.42 11.58
CA TYR A 62 1.43 -42.39 13.05
C TYR A 62 1.32 -43.79 13.68
N GLY A 63 0.76 -44.77 12.96
CA GLY A 63 0.48 -46.11 13.48
C GLY A 63 -0.67 -46.17 14.49
N ARG A 64 -0.72 -47.25 15.28
CA ARG A 64 -1.73 -47.42 16.36
C ARG A 64 -1.31 -46.67 17.64
N HIS A 65 -0.05 -46.78 18.01
CA HIS A 65 0.43 -46.32 19.32
C HIS A 65 1.19 -44.98 19.29
N GLY A 66 1.50 -44.43 18.12
CA GLY A 66 2.43 -43.32 18.00
C GLY A 66 3.88 -43.78 18.17
N PRO A 67 4.87 -42.91 17.92
CA PRO A 67 6.26 -43.22 18.22
C PRO A 67 6.53 -43.24 19.73
N ASP A 68 7.62 -43.91 20.14
CA ASP A 68 8.09 -43.81 21.53
C ASP A 68 8.66 -42.41 21.83
N SER A 69 9.20 -41.72 20.82
CA SER A 69 9.72 -40.35 20.99
C SER A 69 8.59 -39.33 21.19
N PRO A 70 8.86 -38.18 21.85
CA PRO A 70 7.88 -37.09 21.97
C PRO A 70 7.34 -36.67 20.60
N CYS A 71 6.03 -36.51 20.49
CA CYS A 71 5.37 -36.18 19.24
C CYS A 71 4.25 -35.16 19.38
N LEU A 72 4.04 -34.42 18.29
CA LEU A 72 2.96 -33.47 18.12
C LEU A 72 2.00 -34.00 17.06
N VAL A 73 0.71 -33.99 17.36
CA VAL A 73 -0.33 -34.22 16.36
C VAL A 73 -0.86 -32.86 15.94
N TRP A 74 -0.41 -32.39 14.78
CA TRP A 74 -0.73 -31.09 14.23
C TRP A 74 -1.98 -31.16 13.35
N ILE A 75 -3.08 -30.65 13.88
CA ILE A 75 -4.40 -30.70 13.26
C ILE A 75 -4.61 -29.44 12.45
N THR A 76 -4.75 -29.61 11.14
CA THR A 76 -4.98 -28.56 10.15
C THR A 76 -6.24 -28.86 9.35
N ARG A 77 -6.81 -27.88 8.67
CA ARG A 77 -7.80 -28.16 7.62
C ARG A 77 -7.09 -28.71 6.38
N PRO A 78 -7.77 -29.56 5.60
CA PRO A 78 -7.23 -29.98 4.31
C PRO A 78 -6.98 -28.75 3.44
N PRO A 79 -5.94 -28.74 2.60
CA PRO A 79 -5.66 -27.63 1.69
C PRO A 79 -6.80 -27.50 0.68
N GLY A 80 -7.83 -26.72 1.02
CA GLY A 80 -8.87 -26.29 0.11
C GLY A 80 -8.34 -25.20 -0.82
N ARG A 81 -8.72 -25.21 -2.09
CA ARG A 81 -8.49 -24.06 -3.00
C ARG A 81 -9.13 -22.82 -2.36
N LEU A 82 -8.32 -21.96 -1.75
CA LEU A 82 -8.75 -20.61 -1.40
C LEU A 82 -9.20 -19.91 -2.70
N PRO A 83 -10.34 -19.20 -2.73
CA PRO A 83 -10.64 -18.33 -3.84
C PRO A 83 -9.47 -17.34 -3.99
N SER A 84 -8.95 -17.19 -5.21
CA SER A 84 -7.79 -16.35 -5.56
C SER A 84 -8.00 -14.84 -5.34
N THR A 85 -9.03 -14.45 -4.59
CA THR A 85 -9.39 -13.06 -4.36
C THR A 85 -9.73 -12.83 -2.88
N TRP A 86 -8.88 -12.05 -2.22
CA TRP A 86 -9.09 -11.48 -0.88
C TRP A 86 -10.41 -10.68 -0.72
N LEU A 87 -11.11 -10.39 -1.81
CA LEU A 87 -12.31 -9.54 -1.86
C LEU A 87 -13.64 -10.33 -1.82
N ARG A 88 -13.61 -11.66 -1.97
CA ARG A 88 -14.83 -12.50 -2.05
C ARG A 88 -14.97 -13.55 -0.92
N ALA A 89 -14.28 -13.37 0.19
CA ALA A 89 -14.36 -14.27 1.35
C ALA A 89 -15.61 -14.01 2.25
N GLY A 90 -16.72 -13.52 1.68
CA GLY A 90 -18.00 -13.49 2.36
C GLY A 90 -18.77 -14.74 1.98
N SER A 91 -19.08 -15.62 2.94
CA SER A 91 -19.96 -16.79 2.76
C SER A 91 -19.36 -18.07 2.15
N ALA A 92 -18.10 -18.43 2.46
CA ALA A 92 -17.68 -19.83 2.34
C ALA A 92 -17.72 -20.47 3.73
N THR A 93 -18.72 -21.31 3.99
CA THR A 93 -18.73 -22.20 5.15
C THR A 93 -17.46 -23.06 5.10
N ARG A 94 -16.50 -22.74 5.99
CA ARG A 94 -15.25 -23.49 6.09
C ARG A 94 -15.62 -24.93 6.53
N PRO A 95 -15.21 -25.98 5.80
CA PRO A 95 -15.62 -27.34 6.13
C PRO A 95 -15.17 -27.70 7.56
N ALA A 96 -16.10 -28.25 8.34
CA ALA A 96 -15.80 -28.77 9.67
C ALA A 96 -14.93 -30.02 9.52
N LEU A 97 -13.90 -30.13 10.36
CA LEU A 97 -13.03 -31.30 10.40
C LEU A 97 -13.60 -32.29 11.41
N ASP A 98 -13.90 -33.52 10.98
CA ASP A 98 -14.29 -34.58 11.91
C ASP A 98 -13.04 -35.14 12.62
N LEU A 99 -13.08 -35.12 13.95
CA LEU A 99 -12.02 -35.62 14.82
C LEU A 99 -12.41 -36.92 15.54
N SER A 100 -13.57 -37.51 15.21
CA SER A 100 -14.08 -38.75 15.82
C SER A 100 -13.07 -39.91 15.75
N TYR A 101 -12.28 -39.96 14.67
CA TYR A 101 -11.23 -40.94 14.44
C TYR A 101 -9.94 -40.72 15.23
N LEU A 102 -9.80 -39.61 15.96
CA LEU A 102 -8.64 -39.32 16.82
C LEU A 102 -8.92 -39.52 18.31
N THR A 103 -10.06 -40.11 18.68
CA THR A 103 -10.46 -40.29 20.10
C THR A 103 -9.42 -41.01 20.96
N ASP A 104 -8.73 -42.01 20.42
CA ASP A 104 -7.62 -42.72 21.07
C ASP A 104 -6.38 -41.83 21.26
N VAL A 105 -6.10 -40.94 20.31
CA VAL A 105 -5.00 -39.97 20.38
C VAL A 105 -5.34 -38.91 21.43
N VAL A 106 -6.52 -38.31 21.35
CA VAL A 106 -7.03 -37.30 22.29
C VAL A 106 -6.99 -37.83 23.73
N ARG A 107 -7.38 -39.09 23.96
CA ARG A 107 -7.38 -39.70 25.30
C ARG A 107 -5.97 -39.87 25.91
N ARG A 108 -4.94 -40.01 25.09
CA ARG A 108 -3.54 -40.20 25.53
C ARG A 108 -2.76 -38.89 25.61
N THR A 109 -3.35 -37.81 25.14
CA THR A 109 -2.66 -36.54 24.96
C THR A 109 -2.44 -35.87 26.31
N ASP A 110 -1.21 -35.43 26.55
CA ASP A 110 -0.82 -34.74 27.78
C ASP A 110 -1.33 -33.29 27.80
N SER A 111 -1.42 -32.65 26.63
CA SER A 111 -1.89 -31.28 26.49
C SER A 111 -2.50 -31.00 25.11
N ILE A 112 -3.56 -30.18 25.08
CA ILE A 112 -4.19 -29.70 23.85
C ILE A 112 -3.92 -28.21 23.73
N LEU A 113 -3.20 -27.82 22.69
CA LEU A 113 -2.86 -26.43 22.39
C LEU A 113 -3.83 -25.89 21.32
N ASP A 114 -4.72 -24.98 21.72
CA ASP A 114 -5.54 -24.22 20.77
C ASP A 114 -4.72 -23.06 20.20
N LEU A 115 -4.20 -23.25 18.99
CA LEU A 115 -3.43 -22.27 18.23
C LEU A 115 -4.23 -21.72 17.05
N SER A 116 -5.56 -21.86 17.09
CA SER A 116 -6.41 -21.02 16.24
C SER A 116 -6.17 -19.56 16.63
N LEU A 117 -6.00 -18.67 15.65
CA LEU A 117 -5.66 -17.28 15.95
C LEU A 117 -6.69 -16.64 16.89
N LEU A 118 -7.98 -16.95 16.70
CA LEU A 118 -9.03 -16.46 17.59
C LEU A 118 -8.88 -16.98 19.03
N GLY A 119 -8.52 -18.26 19.20
CA GLY A 119 -8.25 -18.86 20.51
C GLY A 119 -7.04 -18.21 21.20
N VAL A 120 -5.95 -17.98 20.44
CA VAL A 120 -4.75 -17.29 20.92
C VAL A 120 -5.07 -15.85 21.35
N LEU A 121 -5.75 -15.08 20.50
CA LEU A 121 -6.17 -13.71 20.80
C LEU A 121 -7.07 -13.63 22.04
N LYS A 122 -7.99 -14.59 22.22
CA LYS A 122 -8.83 -14.70 23.41
C LYS A 122 -8.02 -15.07 24.65
N THR A 123 -6.99 -15.89 24.53
CA THR A 123 -6.10 -16.24 25.64
C THR A 123 -5.26 -15.04 26.07
N LEU A 124 -4.71 -14.31 25.11
CA LEU A 124 -3.89 -13.12 25.35
C LEU A 124 -4.72 -11.93 25.88
N LYS A 125 -5.95 -11.77 25.40
CA LYS A 125 -6.89 -10.72 25.82
C LYS A 125 -8.28 -11.32 26.15
N PRO A 126 -8.47 -11.93 27.33
CA PRO A 126 -9.72 -12.64 27.67
C PRO A 126 -10.97 -11.75 27.77
N ARG A 127 -10.76 -10.46 28.06
CA ARG A 127 -11.85 -9.47 28.18
C ARG A 127 -12.24 -8.85 26.83
N GLU A 128 -11.50 -9.17 25.77
CA GLU A 128 -11.71 -8.59 24.44
C GLU A 128 -12.63 -9.46 23.59
N ALA A 129 -13.63 -8.82 22.97
CA ALA A 129 -14.55 -9.47 22.06
C ALA A 129 -14.02 -9.36 20.63
N TRP A 130 -13.24 -10.35 20.22
CA TRP A 130 -12.64 -10.39 18.88
C TRP A 130 -13.67 -10.79 17.81
N PRO A 131 -13.88 -9.99 16.75
CA PRO A 131 -14.82 -10.27 15.67
C PRO A 131 -14.32 -11.43 14.79
N PRO A 132 -14.96 -12.62 14.81
CA PRO A 132 -14.41 -13.82 14.19
C PRO A 132 -14.19 -13.69 12.68
N GLU A 133 -15.14 -13.10 11.96
CA GLU A 133 -15.03 -12.90 10.50
C GLU A 133 -13.91 -11.94 10.10
N ALA A 134 -13.68 -10.89 10.89
CA ALA A 134 -12.62 -9.93 10.63
C ALA A 134 -11.24 -10.50 10.97
N VAL A 135 -11.13 -11.25 12.09
CA VAL A 135 -9.91 -12.00 12.43
C VAL A 135 -9.58 -13.01 11.32
N ALA A 136 -10.57 -13.78 10.88
CA ALA A 136 -10.42 -14.75 9.79
C ALA A 136 -10.00 -14.13 8.45
N ARG A 137 -10.33 -12.84 8.21
CA ARG A 137 -9.95 -12.11 7.00
C ARG A 137 -8.49 -11.70 6.99
N PHE A 138 -7.93 -11.36 8.15
CA PHE A 138 -6.54 -10.90 8.29
C PHE A 138 -5.65 -11.92 9.00
N GLU A 139 -6.11 -13.18 9.09
CA GLU A 139 -5.51 -14.26 9.89
C GLU A 139 -3.99 -14.40 9.68
N PRO A 140 -3.45 -14.45 8.44
CA PRO A 140 -2.01 -14.61 8.23
C PRO A 140 -1.19 -13.42 8.73
N LEU A 141 -1.68 -12.19 8.53
CA LEU A 141 -0.98 -10.96 8.91
C LEU A 141 -1.00 -10.76 10.42
N LEU A 142 -2.16 -11.01 11.05
CA LEU A 142 -2.30 -10.95 12.49
C LEU A 142 -1.44 -12.00 13.19
N ALA A 143 -1.35 -13.22 12.62
CA ALA A 143 -0.51 -14.29 13.15
C ALA A 143 1.00 -13.97 13.00
N ALA A 144 1.42 -13.41 11.86
CA ALA A 144 2.81 -13.07 11.62
C ALA A 144 3.32 -11.92 12.50
N HIS A 145 2.44 -11.00 12.90
CA HIS A 145 2.78 -9.79 13.66
C HIS A 145 2.04 -9.71 15.00
N LEU A 146 1.85 -10.84 15.67
CA LEU A 146 1.04 -10.96 16.88
C LEU A 146 1.51 -9.99 17.98
N GLY A 147 2.81 -9.85 18.20
CA GLY A 147 3.40 -8.95 19.21
C GLY A 147 2.99 -7.51 18.99
N MET A 148 3.30 -6.98 17.80
CA MET A 148 2.92 -5.63 17.37
C MET A 148 1.40 -5.39 17.46
N VAL A 149 0.58 -6.37 17.08
CA VAL A 149 -0.89 -6.27 17.19
C VAL A 149 -1.34 -6.18 18.65
N MET A 150 -0.71 -6.93 19.56
CA MET A 150 -1.03 -6.91 20.99
C MET A 150 -0.57 -5.63 21.68
N GLU A 151 0.55 -5.05 21.25
CA GLU A 151 1.01 -3.74 21.72
C GLU A 151 0.08 -2.62 21.23
N ALA A 152 -0.23 -2.62 19.94
CA ALA A 152 -1.11 -1.64 19.30
C ALA A 152 -2.55 -1.71 19.83
N HIS A 153 -3.01 -2.87 20.31
CA HIS A 153 -4.33 -3.03 20.92
C HIS A 153 -4.58 -2.04 22.07
N ALA A 154 -3.56 -1.74 22.88
CA ALA A 154 -3.67 -0.76 23.96
C ALA A 154 -3.87 0.67 23.42
N GLY A 155 -3.16 1.03 22.35
CA GLY A 155 -3.35 2.29 21.64
C GLY A 155 -4.78 2.42 21.12
N LEU A 156 -5.21 1.42 20.33
CA LEU A 156 -6.55 1.35 19.76
C LEU A 156 -7.63 1.54 20.83
N ARG A 157 -7.48 0.92 22.01
CA ARG A 157 -8.45 1.02 23.10
C ARG A 157 -8.50 2.38 23.79
N ARG A 158 -7.41 3.16 23.79
CA ARG A 158 -7.43 4.54 24.28
C ARG A 158 -8.30 5.43 23.38
N THR A 159 -8.22 5.26 22.06
CA THR A 159 -9.02 6.04 21.11
C THR A 159 -10.47 5.57 21.05
N LEU A 160 -10.69 4.26 21.07
CA LEU A 160 -12.00 3.65 20.88
C LEU A 160 -12.86 3.67 22.16
N GLY A 161 -12.23 3.65 23.34
CA GLY A 161 -12.87 3.34 24.60
C GLY A 161 -13.11 1.84 24.80
N SER A 162 -13.34 1.42 26.04
CA SER A 162 -13.51 0.01 26.41
C SER A 162 -14.89 -0.57 26.04
N ALA A 163 -15.92 0.27 25.96
CA ALA A 163 -17.31 -0.18 25.74
C ALA A 163 -17.64 -0.49 24.28
N VAL A 164 -16.88 0.06 23.33
CA VAL A 164 -17.20 -0.06 21.91
C VAL A 164 -16.63 -1.39 21.37
N PRO A 165 -17.43 -2.22 20.67
CA PRO A 165 -16.94 -3.48 20.13
C PRO A 165 -15.94 -3.25 18.99
N LEU A 166 -14.98 -4.17 18.89
CA LEU A 166 -14.06 -4.21 17.77
C LEU A 166 -14.82 -4.63 16.51
N ASP A 167 -14.58 -3.91 15.42
CA ASP A 167 -15.13 -4.19 14.10
C ASP A 167 -14.02 -4.43 13.08
N THR A 168 -14.39 -4.65 11.82
CA THR A 168 -13.41 -4.91 10.75
C THR A 168 -12.43 -3.74 10.58
N HIS A 169 -12.85 -2.49 10.81
CA HIS A 169 -11.96 -1.32 10.70
C HIS A 169 -10.90 -1.31 11.81
N CYS A 170 -11.27 -1.67 13.04
CA CYS A 170 -10.31 -1.84 14.13
C CYS A 170 -9.22 -2.87 13.78
N LEU A 171 -9.58 -4.02 13.21
CA LEU A 171 -8.60 -5.03 12.80
C LEU A 171 -7.72 -4.54 11.65
N ARG A 172 -8.27 -3.79 10.69
CA ARG A 172 -7.46 -3.15 9.63
C ARG A 172 -6.46 -2.17 10.20
N ALA A 173 -6.86 -1.35 11.18
CA ALA A 173 -5.97 -0.40 11.85
C ALA A 173 -4.78 -1.11 12.52
N LEU A 174 -5.06 -2.20 13.26
CA LEU A 174 -4.02 -3.01 13.90
C LEU A 174 -3.05 -3.63 12.90
N VAL A 175 -3.57 -4.20 11.81
CA VAL A 175 -2.76 -4.80 10.74
C VAL A 175 -1.91 -3.75 10.04
N LEU A 176 -2.49 -2.59 9.69
CA LEU A 176 -1.75 -1.51 9.04
C LEU A 176 -0.66 -0.94 9.95
N HIS A 177 -0.94 -0.79 11.25
CA HIS A 177 0.07 -0.40 12.22
C HIS A 177 1.19 -1.44 12.31
N ALA A 178 0.86 -2.73 12.35
CA ALA A 178 1.85 -3.79 12.41
C ALA A 178 2.77 -3.80 11.17
N LEU A 179 2.23 -3.50 9.98
CA LEU A 179 3.02 -3.37 8.75
C LEU A 179 3.81 -2.05 8.66
N HIS A 180 3.32 -1.01 9.33
CA HIS A 180 3.93 0.33 9.33
C HIS A 180 4.00 0.91 10.76
N PRO A 181 4.91 0.40 11.63
CA PRO A 181 4.95 0.77 13.04
C PRO A 181 5.18 2.26 13.31
N ALA A 182 5.77 2.97 12.33
CA ALA A 182 5.96 4.41 12.39
C ALA A 182 4.65 5.21 12.43
N ILE A 183 3.53 4.62 12.00
CA ILE A 183 2.22 5.26 12.00
C ILE A 183 1.45 4.77 13.23
N PRO A 184 1.10 5.63 14.20
CA PRO A 184 0.34 5.22 15.38
C PRO A 184 -0.99 4.57 15.01
N VAL A 185 -1.39 3.51 15.73
CA VAL A 185 -2.67 2.83 15.49
C VAL A 185 -3.88 3.75 15.66
N ASP A 186 -3.79 4.73 16.57
CA ASP A 186 -4.83 5.72 16.87
C ASP A 186 -5.18 6.54 15.61
N ASP A 187 -4.17 6.77 14.76
CA ASP A 187 -4.27 7.47 13.48
C ASP A 187 -4.92 6.62 12.38
N LEU A 188 -5.07 5.32 12.61
CA LEU A 188 -5.58 4.38 11.60
C LEU A 188 -7.00 3.90 11.92
N THR A 189 -7.61 4.40 13.00
CA THR A 189 -8.95 3.99 13.44
C THR A 189 -10.07 4.53 12.58
N PHE A 190 -9.87 5.70 11.94
CA PHE A 190 -10.80 6.39 11.02
C PHE A 190 -12.27 6.38 11.48
N ARG A 191 -12.53 6.47 12.79
CA ARG A 191 -13.91 6.51 13.31
C ARG A 191 -14.44 7.93 13.32
N ASN A 192 -15.49 8.15 12.52
CA ASN A 192 -16.19 9.41 12.37
C ASN A 192 -15.25 10.61 12.09
N PRO A 193 -14.31 10.49 11.14
CA PRO A 193 -13.32 11.52 10.98
C PRO A 193 -13.96 12.72 10.28
N ASP A 194 -13.79 13.91 10.84
CA ASP A 194 -14.12 15.14 10.12
C ASP A 194 -13.40 15.08 8.76
N PRO A 195 -14.13 15.17 7.63
CA PRO A 195 -13.51 15.14 6.30
C PRO A 195 -12.33 16.10 6.17
N ARG A 196 -12.39 17.26 6.85
CA ARG A 196 -11.29 18.23 6.88
C ARG A 196 -10.05 17.69 7.59
N GLN A 197 -10.21 16.98 8.70
CA GLN A 197 -9.09 16.35 9.39
C GLN A 197 -8.46 15.24 8.57
N VAL A 198 -9.25 14.38 7.91
CA VAL A 198 -8.70 13.34 7.02
C VAL A 198 -7.90 13.96 5.89
N LEU A 199 -8.48 14.99 5.26
CA LEU A 199 -7.86 15.69 4.13
C LEU A 199 -6.54 16.36 4.55
N THR A 200 -6.53 17.05 5.69
CA THR A 200 -5.36 17.77 6.18
C THR A 200 -4.27 16.80 6.67
N ARG A 201 -4.66 15.73 7.36
CA ARG A 201 -3.71 14.84 8.05
C ARG A 201 -3.07 13.80 7.15
N TYR A 202 -3.82 13.22 6.20
CA TYR A 202 -3.32 12.12 5.36
C TYR A 202 -3.23 12.49 3.89
N LEU A 203 -4.16 13.32 3.40
CA LEU A 203 -4.22 13.62 1.98
C LEU A 203 -3.40 14.85 1.62
N TYR A 204 -3.06 15.75 2.54
CA TYR A 204 -2.28 16.93 2.18
C TYR A 204 -0.90 16.53 1.65
N GLY A 205 -0.12 15.74 2.42
CA GLY A 205 1.18 15.24 1.98
C GLY A 205 1.09 14.38 0.73
N PHE A 206 0.15 13.42 0.68
CA PHE A 206 0.01 12.55 -0.48
C PHE A 206 -0.43 13.31 -1.74
N ILE A 207 -1.41 14.21 -1.65
CA ILE A 207 -1.86 15.03 -2.79
C ILE A 207 -0.74 15.95 -3.24
N THR A 208 -0.03 16.61 -2.32
CA THR A 208 1.09 17.49 -2.69
C THR A 208 2.23 16.72 -3.33
N ASP A 209 2.58 15.55 -2.80
CA ASP A 209 3.65 14.71 -3.33
C ASP A 209 3.27 14.14 -4.70
N TYR A 210 2.03 13.68 -4.85
CA TYR A 210 1.51 13.18 -6.11
C TYR A 210 1.44 14.30 -7.17
N LEU A 211 0.99 15.50 -6.79
CA LEU A 211 0.97 16.66 -7.67
C LEU A 211 2.39 17.12 -8.04
N ALA A 212 3.32 17.11 -7.09
CA ALA A 212 4.72 17.42 -7.33
C ALA A 212 5.38 16.42 -8.30
N GLU A 213 5.04 15.13 -8.18
CA GLU A 213 5.49 14.09 -9.10
C GLU A 213 4.90 14.31 -10.50
N ILE A 214 3.61 14.65 -10.62
CA ILE A 214 2.99 15.02 -11.90
C ILE A 214 3.71 16.21 -12.53
N PHE A 215 3.95 17.28 -11.79
CA PHE A 215 4.67 18.45 -12.31
C PHE A 215 6.12 18.13 -12.67
N THR A 216 6.78 17.25 -11.94
CA THR A 216 8.13 16.77 -12.27
C THR A 216 8.15 16.03 -13.60
N ARG A 217 7.15 15.17 -13.86
CA ARG A 217 6.99 14.48 -15.14
C ARG A 217 6.67 15.46 -16.27
N LEU A 218 5.70 16.36 -16.05
CA LEU A 218 5.33 17.40 -17.02
C LEU A 218 6.51 18.32 -17.37
N ARG A 219 7.39 18.62 -16.42
CA ARG A 219 8.60 19.42 -16.64
C ARG A 219 9.53 18.79 -17.69
N ARG A 220 9.62 17.46 -17.77
CA ARG A 220 10.50 16.74 -18.70
C ARG A 220 10.07 16.85 -20.17
N HIS A 221 8.80 17.14 -20.45
CA HIS A 221 8.34 17.36 -21.83
C HIS A 221 8.86 18.68 -22.39
N ASN A 222 9.48 18.65 -23.57
CA ASN A 222 10.06 19.84 -24.20
C ASN A 222 9.11 20.48 -25.22
N TYR A 223 8.17 21.28 -24.74
CA TYR A 223 7.29 22.08 -25.59
C TYR A 223 7.93 23.36 -26.14
N GLN A 224 9.03 23.84 -25.56
CA GLN A 224 9.64 25.11 -25.98
C GLN A 224 10.18 25.04 -27.41
N THR A 225 10.83 23.92 -27.78
CA THR A 225 11.29 23.69 -29.14
C THR A 225 10.13 23.64 -30.13
N HIS A 226 9.02 23.02 -29.75
CA HIS A 226 7.81 22.97 -30.58
C HIS A 226 7.22 24.37 -30.81
N VAL A 227 7.09 25.18 -29.76
CA VAL A 227 6.63 26.57 -29.87
C VAL A 227 7.56 27.39 -30.77
N ALA A 228 8.88 27.25 -30.61
CA ALA A 228 9.85 27.96 -31.43
C ALA A 228 9.79 27.58 -32.92
N ALA A 229 9.39 26.35 -33.23
CA ALA A 229 9.25 25.89 -34.62
C ALA A 229 7.97 26.39 -35.30
N HIS A 230 6.93 26.74 -34.54
CA HIS A 230 5.59 27.06 -35.06
C HIS A 230 5.16 28.52 -34.86
N VAL A 231 5.99 29.34 -34.22
CA VAL A 231 5.63 30.73 -33.89
C VAL A 231 6.70 31.68 -34.43
N ASP A 232 6.25 32.68 -35.19
CA ASP A 232 7.06 33.84 -35.55
C ASP A 232 6.93 34.90 -34.44
N PHE A 233 8.07 35.23 -33.84
CA PHE A 233 8.17 36.24 -32.78
C PHE A 233 8.52 37.64 -33.31
N GLY A 234 8.67 37.80 -34.62
CA GLY A 234 9.01 39.07 -35.27
C GLY A 234 10.31 39.68 -34.73
N GLY A 235 10.34 41.02 -34.64
CA GLY A 235 11.49 41.79 -34.15
C GLY A 235 11.65 41.82 -32.62
N MET A 236 10.98 40.91 -31.89
CA MET A 236 11.00 40.90 -30.43
C MET A 236 12.40 40.58 -29.88
N THR A 237 12.79 41.24 -28.79
CA THR A 237 14.07 40.95 -28.11
C THR A 237 14.14 39.51 -27.61
N GLY A 238 15.32 38.89 -27.62
CA GLY A 238 15.49 37.49 -27.20
C GLY A 238 14.93 37.18 -25.81
N ARG A 239 15.07 38.12 -24.85
CA ARG A 239 14.49 37.98 -23.50
C ARG A 239 12.96 37.88 -23.53
N ASN A 240 12.31 38.69 -24.36
CA ASN A 240 10.86 38.67 -24.50
C ASN A 240 10.40 37.41 -25.23
N GLN A 241 11.13 36.97 -26.26
CA GLN A 241 10.85 35.71 -26.95
C GLN A 241 10.93 34.51 -25.99
N ASP A 242 11.99 34.43 -25.20
CA ASP A 242 12.18 33.35 -24.23
C ASP A 242 11.10 33.34 -23.15
N ALA A 243 10.68 34.53 -22.69
CA ALA A 243 9.60 34.65 -21.72
C ALA A 243 8.29 34.10 -22.30
N VAL A 244 7.92 34.50 -23.51
CA VAL A 244 6.70 34.01 -24.17
C VAL A 244 6.79 32.50 -24.43
N LYS A 245 7.91 31.99 -24.98
CA LYS A 245 8.13 30.56 -25.23
C LYS A 245 7.98 29.71 -23.97
N LYS A 246 8.62 30.12 -22.86
CA LYS A 246 8.56 29.41 -21.58
C LYS A 246 7.16 29.43 -20.99
N THR A 247 6.47 30.56 -21.04
CA THR A 247 5.10 30.69 -20.54
C THR A 247 4.13 29.86 -21.38
N THR A 248 4.18 29.93 -22.70
CA THR A 248 3.35 29.10 -23.59
C THR A 248 3.60 27.62 -23.35
N ALA A 249 4.87 27.19 -23.26
CA ALA A 249 5.23 25.80 -22.95
C ALA A 249 4.74 25.35 -21.57
N GLY A 250 4.74 26.24 -20.57
CA GLY A 250 4.19 25.97 -19.24
C GLY A 250 2.67 25.80 -19.27
N LEU A 251 1.97 26.71 -19.96
CA LEU A 251 0.51 26.66 -20.13
C LEU A 251 0.07 25.39 -20.86
N LEU A 252 0.76 25.00 -21.93
CA LEU A 252 0.48 23.76 -22.66
C LEU A 252 0.55 22.54 -21.76
N LYS A 253 1.56 22.45 -20.89
CA LYS A 253 1.70 21.34 -19.94
C LYS A 253 0.58 21.29 -18.91
N LEU A 254 0.08 22.44 -18.47
CA LEU A 254 -0.91 22.54 -17.40
C LEU A 254 -2.34 22.39 -17.92
N VAL A 255 -2.66 23.02 -19.05
CA VAL A 255 -4.00 23.03 -19.64
C VAL A 255 -4.23 21.78 -20.50
N PHE A 256 -3.20 21.31 -21.19
CA PHE A 256 -3.25 20.15 -22.09
C PHE A 256 -2.23 19.06 -21.69
N PRO A 257 -2.29 18.51 -20.45
CA PRO A 257 -1.32 17.54 -19.95
C PRO A 257 -1.34 16.19 -20.67
N HIS A 258 -2.42 15.91 -21.41
CA HIS A 258 -2.64 14.69 -22.18
C HIS A 258 -2.04 14.74 -23.60
N ARG A 259 -1.62 15.93 -24.05
CA ARG A 259 -0.98 16.11 -25.35
C ARG A 259 0.51 15.76 -25.26
N THR A 260 1.09 15.55 -26.43
CA THR A 260 2.52 15.48 -26.72
C THR A 260 2.88 16.58 -27.71
N ALA A 261 4.17 16.78 -27.98
CA ALA A 261 4.58 17.77 -28.98
C ALA A 261 4.07 17.42 -30.39
N ASP A 262 3.88 16.13 -30.70
CA ASP A 262 3.53 15.66 -32.04
C ASP A 262 2.01 15.70 -32.31
N ASP A 263 1.19 15.57 -31.27
CA ASP A 263 -0.29 15.54 -31.36
C ASP A 263 -0.95 16.88 -31.00
N LEU A 264 -0.16 17.91 -30.69
CA LEU A 264 -0.65 19.24 -30.33
C LEU A 264 -1.35 19.91 -31.50
N GLN A 265 -2.56 20.40 -31.24
CA GLN A 265 -3.36 21.11 -32.25
C GLN A 265 -3.00 22.60 -32.29
N GLY A 266 -3.19 23.22 -33.47
CA GLY A 266 -2.80 24.62 -33.69
C GLY A 266 -3.63 25.61 -32.87
N ASP A 267 -4.90 25.32 -32.63
CA ASP A 267 -5.81 26.09 -31.79
C ASP A 267 -5.45 26.03 -30.30
N GLU A 268 -5.04 24.84 -29.81
CA GLU A 268 -4.52 24.65 -28.44
C GLU A 268 -3.24 25.48 -28.23
N LEU A 269 -2.30 25.41 -29.18
CA LEU A 269 -1.10 26.25 -29.19
C LEU A 269 -1.46 27.74 -29.23
N GLY A 270 -2.37 28.15 -30.11
CA GLY A 270 -2.76 29.55 -30.28
C GLY A 270 -3.44 30.13 -29.06
N THR A 271 -4.25 29.35 -28.36
CA THR A 271 -4.90 29.74 -27.10
C THR A 271 -3.85 30.02 -26.02
N CYS A 272 -2.91 29.10 -25.82
CA CYS A 272 -1.83 29.28 -24.84
C CYS A 272 -0.86 30.40 -25.24
N LEU A 273 -0.58 30.57 -26.54
CA LEU A 273 0.31 31.61 -27.06
C LEU A 273 -0.29 33.01 -26.87
N THR A 274 -1.58 33.17 -27.15
CA THR A 274 -2.30 34.44 -26.96
C THR A 274 -2.25 34.86 -25.50
N LEU A 275 -2.61 33.95 -24.59
CA LEU A 275 -2.54 34.19 -23.15
C LEU A 275 -1.12 34.54 -22.67
N ALA A 276 -0.10 33.81 -23.14
CA ALA A 276 1.29 34.09 -22.79
C ALA A 276 1.76 35.47 -23.27
N THR A 277 1.34 35.86 -24.47
CA THR A 277 1.66 37.15 -25.11
C THR A 277 1.00 38.30 -24.35
N GLU A 278 -0.29 38.17 -24.01
CA GLU A 278 -0.99 39.16 -23.19
C GLU A 278 -0.34 39.32 -21.83
N CYS A 279 -0.04 38.21 -21.14
CA CYS A 279 0.65 38.24 -19.85
C CYS A 279 2.00 38.95 -19.96
N ARG A 280 2.77 38.72 -21.02
CA ARG A 280 4.05 39.40 -21.24
C ARG A 280 3.86 40.90 -21.51
N GLN A 281 2.88 41.26 -22.33
CA GLN A 281 2.56 42.67 -22.61
C GLN A 281 2.18 43.40 -21.32
N ARG A 282 1.33 42.80 -20.46
CA ARG A 282 0.94 43.40 -19.17
C ARG A 282 2.15 43.67 -18.28
N VAL A 283 3.12 42.75 -18.21
CA VAL A 283 4.37 42.99 -17.46
C VAL A 283 5.17 44.14 -18.07
N LEU A 284 5.27 44.21 -19.41
CA LEU A 284 5.98 45.29 -20.09
C LEU A 284 5.29 46.65 -19.90
N ASP A 285 3.96 46.70 -19.92
CA ASP A 285 3.19 47.91 -19.68
C ASP A 285 3.42 48.44 -18.26
N GLN A 286 3.48 47.54 -17.27
CA GLN A 286 3.84 47.91 -15.89
C GLN A 286 5.28 48.42 -15.79
N LEU A 287 6.23 47.77 -16.48
CA LEU A 287 7.61 48.26 -16.53
C LEU A 287 7.72 49.62 -17.24
N ALA A 288 6.92 49.86 -18.27
CA ALA A 288 6.85 51.14 -18.98
C ALA A 288 6.27 52.26 -18.10
N ALA A 289 5.36 51.94 -17.18
CA ALA A 289 4.88 52.91 -16.19
C ALA A 289 5.97 53.31 -15.18
N MET A 290 6.88 52.38 -14.83
CA MET A 290 7.97 52.62 -13.88
C MET A 290 9.20 53.25 -14.54
N LEU A 291 9.53 52.84 -15.77
CA LEU A 291 10.69 53.29 -16.53
C LEU A 291 10.33 53.46 -18.01
N PRO A 292 9.69 54.59 -18.38
CA PRO A 292 9.20 54.83 -19.73
C PRO A 292 10.31 54.88 -20.80
N GLU A 293 11.52 55.31 -20.42
CA GLU A 293 12.65 55.48 -21.34
C GLU A 293 13.13 54.16 -21.96
N GLU A 294 13.04 53.05 -21.21
CA GLU A 294 13.50 51.74 -21.66
C GLU A 294 12.37 50.87 -22.24
N PHE A 295 11.16 50.97 -21.70
CA PHE A 295 10.05 50.07 -22.04
C PHE A 295 8.88 50.76 -22.78
N GLY A 296 8.95 52.08 -22.98
CA GLY A 296 7.93 52.85 -23.68
C GLY A 296 7.73 52.36 -25.11
N GLY A 297 6.47 52.06 -25.47
CA GLY A 297 6.10 51.68 -26.83
C GLY A 297 6.47 50.25 -27.25
N VAL A 298 7.01 49.41 -26.35
CA VAL A 298 7.32 48.01 -26.66
C VAL A 298 6.03 47.21 -26.80
N ARG A 299 5.80 46.63 -27.99
CA ARG A 299 4.63 45.81 -28.30
C ARG A 299 5.05 44.39 -28.66
N VAL A 300 4.46 43.42 -27.97
CA VAL A 300 4.64 41.99 -28.21
C VAL A 300 3.59 41.57 -29.24
N LYS A 301 4.06 41.18 -30.43
CA LYS A 301 3.23 40.58 -31.48
C LYS A 301 3.83 39.24 -31.87
N VAL A 302 2.98 38.25 -32.05
CA VAL A 302 3.36 36.89 -32.44
C VAL A 302 2.36 36.38 -33.47
N GLU A 303 2.84 35.60 -34.42
CA GLU A 303 2.02 34.95 -35.46
C GLU A 303 2.31 33.45 -35.46
N ILE A 304 1.28 32.63 -35.66
CA ILE A 304 1.44 31.18 -35.77
C ILE A 304 1.76 30.87 -37.23
N GLY A 305 2.89 30.22 -37.50
CA GLY A 305 3.23 29.76 -38.84
C GLY A 305 2.38 28.55 -39.24
N GLU A 306 1.90 28.53 -40.48
CA GLU A 306 1.22 27.35 -41.03
C GLU A 306 2.17 26.15 -41.01
N ARG A 307 1.66 24.97 -40.62
CA ARG A 307 2.44 23.71 -40.56
C ARG A 307 3.11 23.47 -41.92
N GLY A 308 4.44 23.61 -41.95
CA GLY A 308 5.26 23.10 -43.04
C GLY A 308 5.94 24.13 -43.93
N GLU A 309 6.66 25.11 -43.38
CA GLU A 309 7.89 25.58 -44.02
C GLU A 309 8.95 25.79 -42.94
N ALA A 310 9.86 24.83 -42.81
CA ALA A 310 11.15 25.08 -42.18
C ALA A 310 11.87 26.17 -42.99
N ARG A 311 11.65 27.45 -42.67
CA ARG A 311 12.34 28.56 -43.32
C ARG A 311 13.76 28.64 -42.78
N GLN A 312 14.66 27.88 -43.42
CA GLN A 312 16.05 28.25 -43.57
C GLN A 312 16.11 29.62 -44.25
N ARG A 313 16.18 30.71 -43.46
CA ARG A 313 16.67 31.98 -43.99
C ARG A 313 18.19 31.87 -44.10
N LEU A 314 18.67 31.56 -45.30
CA LEU A 314 20.07 31.74 -45.70
C LEU A 314 20.49 33.20 -45.47
N PRO A 315 21.74 33.47 -45.03
CA PRO A 315 22.24 34.83 -44.94
C PRO A 315 22.30 35.44 -46.35
N GLN A 316 21.65 36.58 -46.54
CA GLN A 316 21.80 37.33 -47.78
C GLN A 316 23.27 37.76 -47.90
N SER A 317 23.90 37.24 -48.94
CA SER A 317 25.22 37.66 -49.41
C SER A 317 25.23 39.16 -49.65
N THR A 318 26.12 39.86 -48.97
CA THR A 318 26.50 41.24 -49.30
C THR A 318 27.26 41.19 -50.62
N THR A 319 26.61 41.55 -51.72
CA THR A 319 27.29 41.85 -52.98
C THR A 319 27.88 43.25 -52.85
N GLY A 320 29.19 43.36 -52.98
CA GLY A 320 29.91 44.62 -52.84
C GLY A 320 29.64 45.62 -53.96
N VAL A 321 29.79 46.90 -53.62
CA VAL A 321 30.76 47.84 -54.20
C VAL A 321 31.35 48.63 -53.05
#